data_AF-A0A7X7RRY8-F1
#
_entry.id   AF-A0A7X7RRY8-F1
#
_cell.length_a   1.000
_cell.length_b   1.000
_cell.length_c   1.000
_cell.angle_alpha   90.00
_cell.angle_beta   90.00
_cell.angle_gamma   90.00
#
_symmetry.space_group_name_H-M   'P 1'
#
loop_
_entity.id
_entity.type
_entity.pdbx_description
1 polymer ?
#
loop_
_entity_poly.entity_id
_entity_poly.type
_entity_poly.pdbx_seq_one_letter_code
_entity_poly.pdbx_strand_id
1 'polypeptide(L)'
;MNDIAYFTKVQFETVTRFGQVEDRMILNIPQRELSFQVFRWKKQMPAISGYTTEDFHGHVYSFNKNIPARVVRNGKTKKSLLESEQYEEQVVFSYGVRLTEEQIEDLLPYCNAKEFDTYRNKKMSMSDEGYVGYRDEVTMRFCGITDSYIPLLELSMSYFYDEEHEWPSERLYRYLVQTYFNENKKTKGWGPTYGAFSLFC
;
A
#
# COMPACT_ATOMS: atom_id res chain seq x y z
N MET A 1 -26.01 8.31 -21.91
CA MET A 1 -24.99 7.25 -22.06
C MET A 1 -24.20 7.25 -20.77
N ASN A 2 -24.21 6.16 -20.00
CA ASN A 2 -23.35 6.05 -18.82
C ASN A 2 -21.93 5.93 -19.34
N ASP A 3 -21.19 7.02 -19.26
CA ASP A 3 -19.77 7.04 -19.61
C ASP A 3 -19.04 6.17 -18.58
N ILE A 4 -18.72 4.92 -18.93
CA ILE A 4 -18.05 4.02 -18.00
C ILE A 4 -16.59 4.44 -17.96
N ALA A 5 -16.10 4.77 -16.76
CA ALA A 5 -14.72 5.14 -16.53
C ALA A 5 -14.04 4.01 -15.76
N TYR A 6 -13.08 3.34 -16.39
CA TYR A 6 -12.28 2.30 -15.75
C TYR A 6 -11.00 2.88 -15.18
N PHE A 7 -10.43 2.22 -14.16
CA PHE A 7 -9.06 2.50 -13.76
C PHE A 7 -8.08 2.15 -14.88
N THR A 8 -6.98 2.90 -14.97
CA THR A 8 -5.81 2.52 -15.77
C THR A 8 -4.76 1.84 -14.90
N LYS A 9 -4.66 2.25 -13.64
CA LYS A 9 -3.77 1.66 -12.66
C LYS A 9 -4.45 1.55 -11.30
N VAL A 10 -4.31 0.40 -10.67
CA VAL A 10 -4.76 0.12 -9.31
C VAL A 10 -3.56 -0.35 -8.49
N GLN A 11 -3.51 0.07 -7.24
CA GLN A 11 -2.50 -0.32 -6.27
C GLN A 11 -3.17 -0.69 -4.95
N PHE A 12 -2.73 -1.80 -4.37
CA PHE A 12 -3.02 -2.18 -2.99
C PHE A 12 -1.72 -2.20 -2.20
N GLU A 13 -1.73 -1.62 -1.01
CA GLU A 13 -0.60 -1.64 -0.09
C GLU A 13 -1.04 -2.11 1.28
N THR A 14 -0.30 -3.08 1.81
CA THR A 14 -0.41 -3.52 3.19
C THR A 14 0.61 -2.74 4.02
N VAL A 15 0.15 -2.04 5.04
CA VAL A 15 0.94 -1.12 5.86
C VAL A 15 0.83 -1.51 7.32
N THR A 16 1.96 -1.68 7.99
CA THR A 16 1.98 -1.95 9.45
C THR A 16 1.78 -0.69 10.27
N ARG A 17 1.54 -0.86 11.56
CA ARG A 17 1.39 0.21 12.56
C ARG A 17 2.48 1.30 12.54
N PHE A 18 3.68 1.01 12.02
CA PHE A 18 4.79 1.97 11.90
C PHE A 18 4.84 2.71 10.55
N GLY A 19 3.82 2.57 9.71
CA GLY A 19 3.76 3.22 8.39
C GLY A 19 4.60 2.54 7.31
N GLN A 20 5.20 1.39 7.63
CA GLN A 20 6.04 0.61 6.72
C GLN A 20 5.16 -0.27 5.83
N VAL A 21 5.34 -0.17 4.52
CA VAL A 21 4.68 -1.03 3.52
C VAL A 21 5.30 -2.42 3.60
N GLU A 22 4.50 -3.44 3.87
CA GLU A 22 4.93 -4.85 3.89
C GLU A 22 4.84 -5.49 2.51
N ASP A 23 3.78 -5.18 1.78
CA ASP A 23 3.59 -5.66 0.43
C ASP A 23 2.82 -4.64 -0.43
N ARG A 24 3.01 -4.77 -1.74
CA ARG A 24 2.35 -3.95 -2.74
C ARG A 24 1.91 -4.82 -3.91
N MET A 25 0.63 -4.74 -4.24
CA MET A 25 0.08 -5.25 -5.49
C MET A 25 -0.19 -4.10 -6.44
N ILE A 26 0.22 -4.22 -7.69
CA ILE A 26 -0.07 -3.24 -8.75
C ILE A 26 -0.71 -3.97 -9.92
N LEU A 27 -1.90 -3.50 -10.29
CA LEU A 27 -2.56 -3.85 -11.54
C LEU A 27 -2.42 -2.67 -12.50
N ASN A 28 -1.84 -2.93 -13.66
CA ASN A 28 -1.69 -1.97 -14.73
C ASN A 28 -2.45 -2.46 -15.97
N ILE A 29 -3.62 -1.86 -16.23
CA ILE A 29 -4.60 -2.36 -17.20
C ILE A 29 -4.12 -2.18 -18.64
N PRO A 30 -3.63 -1.01 -19.09
CA PRO A 30 -3.14 -0.84 -20.46
C PRO A 30 -1.96 -1.76 -20.81
N GLN A 31 -1.06 -2.00 -19.85
CA GLN A 31 0.08 -2.89 -20.03
C GLN A 31 -0.27 -4.37 -19.80
N ARG A 32 -1.49 -4.66 -19.31
CA ARG A 32 -1.97 -5.98 -18.91
C ARG A 32 -1.02 -6.65 -17.92
N GLU A 33 -0.51 -5.89 -16.96
CA GLU A 33 0.47 -6.37 -16.00
C GLU A 33 -0.14 -6.40 -14.60
N LEU A 34 0.00 -7.53 -13.93
CA LEU A 34 -0.29 -7.67 -12.51
C LEU A 34 1.01 -8.05 -11.80
N SER A 35 1.43 -7.22 -10.86
CA SER A 35 2.65 -7.43 -10.08
C SER A 35 2.38 -7.39 -8.58
N PHE A 36 3.22 -8.09 -7.84
CA PHE A 36 3.17 -8.19 -6.40
C PHE A 36 4.58 -8.24 -5.83
N GLN A 37 4.84 -7.42 -4.81
CA GLN A 37 6.14 -7.29 -4.17
C GLN A 37 5.98 -7.34 -2.66
N VAL A 38 6.96 -7.97 -1.98
CA VAL A 38 7.06 -7.97 -0.52
C VAL A 38 8.34 -7.26 -0.13
N PHE A 39 8.23 -6.39 0.88
CA PHE A 39 9.29 -5.53 1.36
C PHE A 39 9.71 -5.94 2.77
N ARG A 40 10.99 -5.75 3.07
CA ARG A 40 11.50 -5.74 4.44
C ARG A 40 12.27 -4.45 4.67
N TRP A 41 12.13 -3.95 5.89
CA TRP A 41 12.73 -2.69 6.29
C TRP A 41 13.98 -2.97 7.11
N LYS A 42 15.14 -2.65 6.52
CA LYS A 42 16.43 -2.83 7.18
C LYS A 42 16.82 -1.54 7.88
N LYS A 43 16.97 -1.59 9.20
CA LYS A 43 17.52 -0.47 9.96
C LYS A 43 18.93 -0.16 9.48
N GLN A 44 19.17 1.06 9.05
CA GLN A 44 20.50 1.54 8.72
C GLN A 44 21.28 1.78 10.01
N MET A 45 22.55 1.35 10.04
CA MET A 45 23.44 1.68 11.14
C MET A 45 23.68 3.19 11.15
N PRO A 46 23.55 3.87 12.31
CA PRO A 46 23.80 5.29 12.40
C PRO A 46 25.26 5.57 12.05
N ALA A 47 25.48 6.40 11.02
CA ALA A 47 26.81 6.84 10.62
C ALA A 47 27.30 8.03 11.47
N ILE A 48 26.37 8.70 12.17
CA ILE A 48 26.65 9.85 13.03
C ILE A 48 25.91 9.67 14.36
N SER A 49 26.66 9.85 15.44
CA SER A 49 26.17 9.85 16.81
C SER A 49 26.63 11.11 17.52
N GLY A 50 25.73 11.79 18.23
CA GLY A 50 26.06 12.98 19.02
C GLY A 50 24.92 13.39 19.93
N TYR A 51 25.04 14.57 20.54
CA TYR A 51 24.00 15.16 21.37
C TYR A 51 23.38 16.34 20.62
N THR A 52 22.05 16.41 20.60
CA THR A 52 21.34 17.63 20.21
C THR A 52 20.74 18.28 21.45
N THR A 53 20.81 19.60 21.52
CA THR A 53 20.16 20.40 22.56
C THR A 53 18.97 21.11 21.95
N GLU A 54 17.77 20.82 22.44
CA GLU A 54 16.55 21.50 22.04
C GLU A 54 15.99 22.27 23.24
N ASP A 55 15.61 23.53 23.01
CA ASP A 55 14.91 24.35 24.00
C ASP A 55 13.41 24.10 23.85
N PHE A 56 12.81 23.52 24.89
CA PHE A 56 11.36 23.43 25.02
C PHE A 56 10.93 24.27 26.21
N HIS A 57 10.21 25.37 25.94
CA HIS A 57 9.66 26.27 26.94
C HIS A 57 10.69 26.80 27.97
N GLY A 58 11.91 27.14 27.53
CA GLY A 58 12.97 27.69 28.39
C GLY A 58 13.77 26.62 29.15
N HIS A 59 13.48 25.35 28.92
CA HIS A 59 14.26 24.24 29.43
C HIS A 59 15.06 23.59 28.30
N VAL A 60 16.39 23.56 28.46
CA VAL A 60 17.30 22.94 27.50
C VAL A 60 17.37 21.45 27.80
N TYR A 61 16.90 20.64 26.86
CA TYR A 61 17.01 19.19 26.91
C TYR A 61 18.10 18.70 25.98
N SER A 62 18.97 17.82 26.47
CA SER A 62 20.00 17.16 25.66
C SER A 62 19.59 15.72 25.37
N PHE A 63 19.50 15.37 24.08
CA PHE A 63 19.17 14.01 23.65
C PHE A 63 20.29 13.42 22.81
N ASN A 64 20.56 12.12 23.00
CA ASN A 64 21.40 11.36 22.07
C ASN A 64 20.70 11.28 20.71
N LYS A 65 21.29 11.89 19.69
CA LYS A 65 20.83 11.85 18.30
C LYS A 65 21.75 10.90 17.52
N ASN A 66 21.20 9.77 17.11
CA ASN A 66 21.88 8.77 16.27
C ASN A 66 21.17 8.68 14.93
N ILE A 67 21.77 9.24 13.88
CA ILE A 67 21.12 9.34 12.56
C ILE A 67 22.02 8.70 11.50
N PRO A 68 21.48 7.87 10.61
CA PRO A 68 22.18 7.56 9.37
C PRO A 68 22.26 8.83 8.54
N ALA A 69 23.46 9.19 8.10
CA ALA A 69 23.69 10.38 7.31
C ALA A 69 24.80 10.15 6.29
N ARG A 70 24.70 10.83 5.15
CA ARG A 70 25.71 10.80 4.09
C ARG A 70 26.41 12.14 4.03
N VAL A 71 27.74 12.11 3.91
CA VAL A 71 28.53 13.31 3.67
C VAL A 71 28.55 13.58 2.17
N VAL A 72 27.95 14.70 1.75
CA VAL A 72 28.02 15.16 0.36
C VAL A 72 29.06 16.27 0.25
N ARG A 73 29.83 16.26 -0.83
CA ARG A 73 30.77 17.35 -1.16
C ARG A 73 30.17 18.20 -2.26
N ASN A 74 30.04 19.50 -1.99
CA ASN A 74 29.78 20.48 -3.04
C ASN A 74 31.12 21.14 -3.43
N GLY A 75 31.62 20.83 -4.62
CA GLY A 75 32.91 21.30 -5.12
C GLY A 75 34.12 20.74 -4.33
N LYS A 76 35.22 21.49 -4.30
CA LYS A 76 36.50 21.05 -3.70
C LYS A 76 36.58 21.21 -2.18
N THR A 77 35.68 21.95 -1.53
CA THR A 77 35.93 22.42 -0.15
C THR A 77 34.76 22.30 0.84
N LYS A 78 33.50 22.23 0.41
CA LYS A 78 32.37 22.21 1.37
C LYS A 78 31.77 20.81 1.51
N LYS A 79 31.91 20.21 2.70
CA LYS A 79 31.21 18.99 3.11
C LYS A 79 29.90 19.38 3.80
N SER A 80 28.79 18.78 3.42
CA SER A 80 27.48 18.91 4.07
C SER A 80 26.96 17.53 4.47
N LEU A 81 26.28 17.47 5.60
CA LEU A 81 25.60 16.27 6.07
C LEU A 81 24.17 16.25 5.54
N LEU A 82 23.80 15.16 4.88
CA LEU A 82 22.41 14.87 4.54
C LEU A 82 21.95 13.72 5.43
N GLU A 83 20.96 14.00 6.27
CA GLU A 83 20.26 12.94 7.00
C GLU A 83 19.66 11.96 5.98
N SER A 84 19.81 10.68 6.27
CA SER A 84 19.29 9.57 5.47
C SER A 84 18.15 8.91 6.22
N GLU A 85 17.25 8.26 5.50
CA GLU A 85 16.17 7.48 6.11
C GLU A 85 16.74 6.44 7.09
N GLN A 86 16.09 6.31 8.25
CA GLN A 86 16.56 5.39 9.29
C GLN A 86 16.41 3.92 8.87
N TYR A 87 15.45 3.65 8.00
CA TYR A 87 15.15 2.33 7.46
C TYR A 87 15.23 2.37 5.94
N GLU A 88 15.87 1.36 5.37
CA GLU A 88 15.91 1.15 3.92
C GLU A 88 14.88 0.09 3.55
N GLU A 89 14.05 0.41 2.56
CA GLU A 89 13.12 -0.54 1.96
C GLU A 89 13.90 -1.52 1.06
N GLN A 90 13.75 -2.82 1.32
CA GLN A 90 14.35 -3.88 0.50
C GLN A 90 13.25 -4.78 -0.05
N VAL A 91 13.20 -4.94 -1.37
CA VAL A 91 12.36 -5.95 -2.02
C VAL A 91 12.95 -7.34 -1.72
N VAL A 92 12.22 -8.16 -0.96
CA VAL A 92 12.62 -9.53 -0.63
C VAL A 92 11.94 -10.58 -1.50
N PHE A 93 10.82 -10.20 -2.14
CA PHE A 93 10.12 -11.03 -3.10
C PHE A 93 9.47 -10.15 -4.16
N SER A 94 9.47 -10.61 -5.41
CA SER A 94 8.80 -9.93 -6.51
C SER A 94 8.23 -10.98 -7.46
N TYR A 95 6.98 -10.80 -7.83
CA TYR A 95 6.25 -11.60 -8.79
C TYR A 95 5.51 -10.69 -9.77
N GLY A 96 5.49 -11.06 -11.04
CA GLY A 96 4.79 -10.34 -12.08
C GLY A 96 4.25 -11.31 -13.11
N VAL A 97 3.05 -11.03 -13.60
CA VAL A 97 2.39 -11.79 -14.65
C VAL A 97 1.77 -10.83 -15.67
N ARG A 98 1.84 -11.22 -16.94
CA ARG A 98 1.14 -10.54 -18.01
C ARG A 98 -0.19 -11.25 -18.24
N LEU A 99 -1.28 -10.51 -18.12
CA LEU A 99 -2.64 -10.98 -18.30
C LEU A 99 -2.97 -11.10 -19.80
N THR A 100 -3.79 -12.08 -20.16
CA THR A 100 -4.36 -12.21 -21.51
C THR A 100 -5.44 -11.14 -21.73
N GLU A 101 -5.91 -11.00 -22.97
CA GLU A 101 -7.00 -10.05 -23.29
C GLU A 101 -8.31 -10.51 -22.63
N GLU A 102 -8.62 -11.80 -22.74
CA GLU A 102 -9.76 -12.42 -22.06
C GLU A 102 -9.73 -12.19 -20.55
N GLN A 103 -8.58 -12.38 -19.89
CA GLN A 103 -8.42 -12.12 -18.46
C GLN A 103 -8.65 -10.64 -18.09
N ILE A 104 -8.29 -9.72 -18.98
CA ILE A 104 -8.53 -8.28 -18.79
C ILE A 104 -10.01 -7.97 -18.98
N GLU A 105 -10.66 -8.57 -19.98
CA GLU A 105 -12.11 -8.43 -20.21
C GLU A 105 -12.91 -8.93 -18.99
N ASP A 106 -12.52 -10.06 -18.41
CA ASP A 106 -13.14 -10.59 -17.18
C ASP A 106 -12.89 -9.71 -15.94
N LEU A 107 -11.74 -9.02 -15.88
CA LEU A 107 -11.33 -8.17 -14.78
C LEU A 107 -11.96 -6.76 -14.84
N LEU A 108 -12.18 -6.22 -16.04
CA LEU A 108 -12.66 -4.85 -16.27
C LEU A 108 -13.92 -4.47 -15.46
N PRO A 109 -14.94 -5.34 -15.31
CA PRO A 109 -16.11 -5.04 -14.48
C PRO A 109 -15.76 -4.65 -13.04
N TYR A 110 -14.71 -5.22 -12.46
CA TYR A 110 -14.25 -4.92 -11.10
C TYR A 110 -13.47 -3.59 -11.00
N CYS A 111 -13.11 -2.98 -12.13
CA CYS A 111 -12.30 -1.77 -12.21
C CYS A 111 -13.11 -0.52 -12.59
N ASN A 112 -14.44 -0.56 -12.52
CA ASN A 112 -15.31 0.59 -12.77
C ASN A 112 -15.11 1.68 -11.70
N ALA A 113 -14.36 2.73 -12.02
CA ALA A 113 -13.98 3.77 -11.07
C ALA A 113 -15.18 4.57 -10.52
N LYS A 114 -16.31 4.62 -11.23
CA LYS A 114 -17.52 5.29 -10.73
C LYS A 114 -18.10 4.63 -9.49
N GLU A 115 -18.02 3.30 -9.40
CA GLU A 115 -18.50 2.58 -8.21
C GLU A 115 -17.66 2.94 -6.98
N PHE A 116 -16.35 3.04 -7.16
CA PHE A 116 -15.41 3.41 -6.10
C PHE A 116 -15.59 4.87 -5.67
N ASP A 117 -15.90 5.77 -6.61
CA ASP A 117 -16.11 7.19 -6.33
C ASP A 117 -17.27 7.44 -5.36
N THR A 118 -18.27 6.55 -5.31
CA THR A 118 -19.36 6.62 -4.33
C THR A 118 -18.92 6.42 -2.88
N TYR A 119 -17.71 5.89 -2.66
CA TYR A 119 -17.08 5.69 -1.36
C TYR A 119 -16.01 6.74 -1.03
N ARG A 120 -15.80 7.72 -1.93
CA ARG A 120 -14.82 8.78 -1.71
C ARG A 120 -15.09 9.51 -0.38
N ASN A 121 -14.04 9.67 0.42
CA ASN A 121 -14.07 10.30 1.74
C ASN A 121 -14.99 9.63 2.78
N LYS A 122 -15.60 8.48 2.48
CA LYS A 122 -16.32 7.70 3.49
C LYS A 122 -15.31 7.12 4.47
N LYS A 123 -15.67 7.15 5.76
CA LYS A 123 -14.92 6.48 6.81
C LYS A 123 -15.62 5.16 7.10
N MET A 124 -14.86 4.08 7.12
CA MET A 124 -15.37 2.77 7.55
C MET A 124 -15.77 2.84 9.03
N SER A 125 -16.85 2.15 9.40
CA SER A 125 -17.37 2.06 10.77
C SER A 125 -17.73 0.61 11.12
N MET A 126 -17.55 0.22 12.38
CA MET A 126 -18.03 -1.06 12.90
C MET A 126 -19.56 -1.13 13.02
N SER A 127 -20.25 0.01 12.84
CA SER A 127 -21.71 0.09 12.81
C SER A 127 -22.29 0.07 11.39
N ASP A 128 -21.43 -0.02 10.37
CA ASP A 128 -21.88 -0.15 8.99
C ASP A 128 -22.58 -1.51 8.79
N GLU A 129 -23.60 -1.52 7.94
CA GLU A 129 -24.30 -2.76 7.57
C GLU A 129 -23.32 -3.75 6.92
N GLY A 130 -23.45 -5.02 7.27
CA GLY A 130 -22.58 -6.09 6.79
C GLY A 130 -21.15 -6.08 7.33
N TYR A 131 -20.81 -5.25 8.34
CA TYR A 131 -19.51 -5.34 9.01
C TYR A 131 -19.31 -6.74 9.64
N VAL A 132 -18.22 -7.42 9.25
CA VAL A 132 -17.86 -8.76 9.75
C VAL A 132 -16.63 -8.70 10.66
N GLY A 133 -15.69 -7.80 10.39
CA GLY A 133 -14.45 -7.74 11.15
C GLY A 133 -13.49 -6.63 10.73
N TYR A 134 -12.29 -6.65 11.31
CA TYR A 134 -11.23 -5.70 10.99
C TYR A 134 -9.85 -6.36 10.94
N ARG A 135 -8.93 -5.69 10.24
CA ARG A 135 -7.51 -6.06 10.17
C ARG A 135 -6.78 -5.59 11.42
N ASP A 136 -6.22 -6.53 12.18
CA ASP A 136 -5.43 -6.20 13.37
C ASP A 136 -3.99 -5.83 13.03
N GLU A 137 -3.47 -4.81 13.71
CA GLU A 137 -2.10 -4.26 13.58
C GLU A 137 -1.62 -3.86 12.17
N VAL A 138 -2.45 -4.09 11.15
CA VAL A 138 -2.17 -3.90 9.74
C VAL A 138 -3.32 -3.12 9.11
N THR A 139 -2.98 -2.13 8.29
CA THR A 139 -3.93 -1.37 7.49
C THR A 139 -3.66 -1.65 6.02
N MET A 140 -4.71 -1.95 5.25
CA MET A 140 -4.59 -2.03 3.80
C MET A 140 -5.17 -0.77 3.15
N ARG A 141 -4.53 -0.31 2.08
CA ARG A 141 -4.93 0.90 1.33
C ARG A 141 -5.10 0.55 -0.14
N PHE A 142 -6.17 1.04 -0.73
CA PHE A 142 -6.41 1.05 -2.16
C PHE A 142 -6.07 2.43 -2.72
N CYS A 143 -5.42 2.44 -3.88
CA CYS A 143 -5.18 3.63 -4.68
C CYS A 143 -5.49 3.33 -6.16
N GLY A 144 -6.33 4.16 -6.79
CA GLY A 144 -6.77 3.98 -8.17
C GLY A 144 -6.60 5.26 -8.99
N ILE A 145 -6.03 5.13 -10.19
CA ILE A 145 -5.85 6.22 -11.16
C ILE A 145 -6.67 5.90 -12.40
N THR A 146 -7.36 6.90 -12.93
CA THR A 146 -8.05 6.82 -14.22
C THR A 146 -7.38 7.78 -15.21
N ASP A 147 -7.58 7.56 -16.50
CA ASP A 147 -7.30 8.52 -17.57
C ASP A 147 -8.54 9.37 -17.91
N SER A 148 -9.57 9.27 -17.07
CA SER A 148 -10.84 9.99 -17.19
C SER A 148 -10.85 11.26 -16.34
N TYR A 149 -12.03 11.87 -16.19
CA TYR A 149 -12.24 13.02 -15.31
C TYR A 149 -12.28 12.66 -13.81
N ILE A 150 -12.27 11.37 -13.44
CA ILE A 150 -12.31 10.93 -12.04
C ILE A 150 -10.91 11.10 -11.42
N PRO A 151 -10.75 11.97 -10.39
CA PRO A 151 -9.47 12.16 -9.72
C PRO A 151 -9.00 10.89 -9.02
N LEU A 152 -7.71 10.87 -8.68
CA LEU A 152 -7.10 9.87 -7.80
C LEU A 152 -8.07 9.44 -6.68
N LEU A 153 -8.27 8.14 -6.57
CA LEU A 153 -9.12 7.53 -5.55
C LEU A 153 -8.26 6.80 -4.54
N GLU A 154 -8.40 7.17 -3.28
CA GLU A 154 -7.78 6.49 -2.15
C GLU A 154 -8.86 5.99 -1.20
N LEU A 155 -8.87 4.69 -0.92
CA LEU A 155 -9.81 4.07 0.00
C LEU A 155 -9.05 3.27 1.06
N SER A 156 -9.46 3.44 2.32
CA SER A 156 -9.01 2.56 3.39
C SER A 156 -9.70 1.21 3.27
N MET A 157 -8.99 0.13 3.56
CA MET A 157 -9.49 -1.24 3.54
C MET A 157 -9.22 -1.93 4.87
N SER A 158 -9.49 -1.21 5.96
CA SER A 158 -9.23 -1.68 7.32
C SER A 158 -10.27 -2.68 7.82
N TYR A 159 -11.51 -2.58 7.33
CA TYR A 159 -12.63 -3.44 7.75
C TYR A 159 -12.99 -4.44 6.66
N PHE A 160 -13.58 -5.55 7.09
CA PHE A 160 -14.16 -6.58 6.25
C PHE A 160 -15.68 -6.51 6.34
N TYR A 161 -16.32 -6.70 5.19
CA TYR A 161 -17.75 -6.73 5.05
C TYR A 161 -18.21 -8.06 4.46
N ASP A 162 -19.48 -8.42 4.63
CA ASP A 162 -20.07 -9.55 3.95
C ASP A 162 -20.19 -9.32 2.43
N GLU A 163 -20.52 -10.36 1.68
CA GLU A 163 -20.56 -10.32 0.21
C GLU A 163 -21.66 -9.40 -0.35
N GLU A 164 -22.68 -9.07 0.44
CA GLU A 164 -23.76 -8.17 0.02
C GLU A 164 -23.36 -6.70 0.18
N HIS A 165 -22.54 -6.39 1.19
CA HIS A 165 -22.17 -5.03 1.59
C HIS A 165 -20.71 -4.66 1.28
N GLU A 166 -19.92 -5.57 0.70
CA GLU A 166 -18.50 -5.34 0.44
C GLU A 166 -18.21 -4.11 -0.43
N TRP A 167 -17.17 -3.37 -0.05
CA TRP A 167 -16.73 -2.22 -0.83
C TRP A 167 -16.11 -2.69 -2.15
N PRO A 168 -16.22 -1.91 -3.23
CA PRO A 168 -15.70 -2.32 -4.53
C PRO A 168 -14.18 -2.55 -4.53
N SER A 169 -13.44 -1.89 -3.64
CA SER A 169 -12.02 -2.15 -3.41
C SER A 169 -11.74 -3.53 -2.81
N GLU A 170 -12.58 -3.99 -1.89
CA GLU A 170 -12.45 -5.30 -1.24
C GLU A 170 -12.78 -6.40 -2.24
N ARG A 171 -13.88 -6.24 -2.98
CA ARG A 171 -14.30 -7.13 -4.06
C ARG A 171 -13.21 -7.30 -5.13
N LEU A 172 -12.61 -6.19 -5.61
CA LEU A 172 -11.52 -6.24 -6.58
C LEU A 172 -10.27 -6.94 -6.01
N TYR A 173 -9.88 -6.61 -4.79
CA TYR A 173 -8.74 -7.26 -4.13
C TYR A 173 -8.97 -8.77 -3.98
N ARG A 174 -10.15 -9.17 -3.52
CA ARG A 174 -10.55 -10.57 -3.34
C ARG A 174 -10.49 -11.34 -4.65
N TYR A 175 -11.05 -10.77 -5.72
CA TYR A 175 -10.97 -11.35 -7.07
C TYR A 175 -9.51 -11.55 -7.52
N LEU A 176 -8.66 -10.53 -7.38
CA LEU A 176 -7.26 -10.63 -7.79
C LEU A 176 -6.51 -11.71 -7.03
N VAL A 177 -6.66 -11.75 -5.70
CA VAL A 177 -6.02 -12.74 -4.82
C VAL A 177 -6.46 -14.16 -5.17
N GLN A 178 -7.77 -14.39 -5.30
CA GLN A 178 -8.32 -15.71 -5.58
C GLN A 178 -7.91 -16.22 -6.96
N THR A 179 -7.99 -15.36 -7.98
CA THR A 179 -7.75 -15.75 -9.38
C THR A 179 -6.25 -15.94 -9.68
N TYR A 180 -5.37 -15.09 -9.15
CA TYR A 180 -3.97 -15.03 -9.61
C TYR A 180 -2.93 -15.50 -8.58
N PHE A 181 -3.29 -15.56 -7.29
CA PHE A 181 -2.32 -15.79 -6.21
C PHE A 181 -2.58 -17.05 -5.37
N ASN A 182 -3.83 -17.37 -5.03
CA ASN A 182 -4.15 -18.45 -4.08
C ASN A 182 -3.58 -19.83 -4.46
N GLU A 183 -3.71 -20.22 -5.73
CA GLU A 183 -3.23 -21.53 -6.22
C GLU A 183 -1.84 -21.47 -6.86
N ASN A 184 -1.22 -20.29 -6.85
CA ASN A 184 0.02 -20.05 -7.58
C ASN A 184 1.23 -20.48 -6.75
N LYS A 185 1.85 -21.59 -7.18
CA LYS A 185 3.03 -22.15 -6.50
C LYS A 185 4.21 -21.18 -6.40
N LYS A 186 4.33 -20.21 -7.32
CA LYS A 186 5.43 -19.22 -7.32
C LYS A 186 5.29 -18.21 -6.20
N THR A 187 4.07 -17.96 -5.74
CA THR A 187 3.76 -17.03 -4.66
C THR A 187 3.52 -17.75 -3.34
N LYS A 188 3.74 -19.07 -3.26
CA LYS A 188 3.55 -19.83 -2.02
C LYS A 188 4.46 -19.29 -0.90
N GLY A 189 3.86 -18.92 0.24
CA GLY A 189 4.57 -18.39 1.42
C GLY A 189 4.89 -16.88 1.36
N TRP A 190 4.64 -16.24 0.22
CA TRP A 190 4.82 -14.79 0.04
C TRP A 190 3.55 -14.08 -0.43
N GLY A 191 2.69 -14.80 -1.12
CA GLY A 191 1.53 -14.27 -1.82
C GLY A 191 0.50 -13.69 -0.87
N PRO A 192 -0.26 -12.70 -1.34
CA PRO A 192 -1.34 -12.12 -0.56
C PRO A 192 -2.37 -13.19 -0.25
N THR A 193 -2.88 -13.18 0.98
CA THR A 193 -3.97 -14.04 1.42
C THR A 193 -5.13 -13.18 1.88
N TYR A 194 -6.32 -13.51 1.39
CA TYR A 194 -7.53 -12.83 1.83
C TYR A 194 -7.92 -13.31 3.24
N GLY A 195 -8.18 -12.38 4.17
CA GLY A 195 -8.65 -12.68 5.52
C GLY A 195 -7.59 -13.16 6.53
N ALA A 196 -6.31 -13.32 6.15
CA ALA A 196 -5.29 -13.89 7.04
C ALA A 196 -4.98 -13.06 8.32
N PHE A 197 -5.30 -11.77 8.30
CA PHE A 197 -5.12 -10.85 9.44
C PHE A 197 -6.44 -10.35 10.02
N SER A 198 -7.56 -11.02 9.70
CA SER A 198 -8.86 -10.65 10.28
C SER A 198 -8.98 -11.19 11.70
N LEU A 199 -9.45 -10.36 12.63
CA LEU A 199 -9.83 -10.81 13.97
C LEU A 199 -11.21 -11.48 14.03
N PHE A 200 -12.03 -11.28 13.01
CA PHE A 200 -13.37 -11.84 12.91
C PHE A 200 -13.65 -12.16 11.44
N CYS A 201 -13.66 -13.45 11.11
CA CYS A 201 -14.10 -13.98 9.81
C CYS A 201 -15.36 -14.81 10.04
#